data_AF-A0A3L7T0W8-F1
#
_entry.id   AF-A0A3L7T0W8-F1
#
_cell.length_a   1.000
_cell.length_b   1.000
_cell.length_c   1.000
_cell.angle_alpha   90.00
_cell.angle_beta   90.00
_cell.angle_gamma   90.00
#
_symmetry.space_group_name_H-M   'P 1'
#
loop_
_entity.id
_entity.type
_entity.pdbx_description
1 polymer ?
#
loop_
_entity_poly.entity_id
_entity_poly.type
_entity_poly.pdbx_seq_one_letter_code
_entity_poly.pdbx_strand_id
1 'polypeptide(L)'
;MRRSLRVRIGYALRAGMALLAARWRFMDAQQITSFVVSTHQVFSTMLSLTVTAGKPYTCCAVPKFENEVSGIIGMSGDMQGMVVLSFPTSTAKNVIRAFTGMDMEPSSPDFADAVGELVNMISGAAKAKFEGKNVSISCPSVVIGKGHKVAQPSDAVCITIPFDCPAGQFSVEIAIKSAKAAANPTSQHPSSAKAA
;
A
#
# COMPACT_ATOMS: atom_id res chain seq x y z
N MET A 1 2.01 -14.19 43.11
CA MET A 1 2.27 -13.11 42.13
C MET A 1 2.56 -13.57 40.69
N ARG A 2 3.28 -14.68 40.46
CA ARG A 2 3.70 -15.14 39.10
C ARG A 2 2.60 -15.76 38.20
N ARG A 3 1.46 -16.21 38.74
CA ARG A 3 0.35 -16.79 37.95
C ARG A 3 -0.48 -15.75 37.17
N SER A 4 -0.61 -14.52 37.70
CA SER A 4 -1.39 -13.44 37.07
C SER A 4 -0.74 -12.89 35.79
N LEU A 5 0.59 -12.92 35.71
CA LEU A 5 1.34 -12.39 34.57
C LEU A 5 1.26 -13.28 33.31
N ARG A 6 1.28 -14.62 33.47
CA ARG A 6 1.12 -15.56 32.34
C ARG A 6 -0.27 -15.51 31.71
N VAL A 7 -1.30 -15.29 32.53
CA VAL A 7 -2.68 -15.15 32.04
C VAL A 7 -2.81 -13.86 31.23
N ARG A 8 -2.32 -12.72 31.74
CA ARG A 8 -2.33 -11.43 31.03
C ARG A 8 -1.57 -11.45 29.69
N ILE A 9 -0.43 -12.14 29.62
CA ILE A 9 0.33 -12.31 28.37
C ILE A 9 -0.43 -13.20 27.38
N GLY A 10 -1.09 -14.28 27.85
CA GLY A 10 -1.91 -15.14 27.00
C GLY A 10 -3.14 -14.45 26.42
N TYR A 11 -3.80 -13.58 27.21
CA TYR A 11 -4.91 -12.74 26.72
C TYR A 11 -4.44 -11.67 25.74
N ALA A 12 -3.28 -11.03 25.97
CA ALA A 12 -2.71 -10.06 25.03
C ALA A 12 -2.29 -10.71 23.70
N LEU A 13 -1.72 -11.92 23.71
CA LEU A 13 -1.39 -12.66 22.48
C LEU A 13 -2.66 -13.09 21.72
N ARG A 14 -3.68 -13.60 22.43
CA ARG A 14 -4.95 -14.00 21.79
C ARG A 14 -5.74 -12.79 21.27
N ALA A 15 -5.76 -11.69 22.00
CA ALA A 15 -6.36 -10.43 21.56
C ALA A 15 -5.58 -9.84 20.38
N GLY A 16 -4.24 -9.91 20.39
CA GLY A 16 -3.39 -9.48 19.29
C GLY A 16 -3.58 -10.32 18.02
N MET A 17 -3.65 -11.66 18.14
CA MET A 17 -3.97 -12.54 17.02
C MET A 17 -5.41 -12.39 16.52
N ALA A 18 -6.37 -12.15 17.42
CA ALA A 18 -7.75 -11.85 17.04
C ALA A 18 -7.88 -10.47 16.39
N LEU A 19 -7.12 -9.46 16.82
CA LEU A 19 -7.03 -8.15 16.16
C LEU A 19 -6.36 -8.27 14.79
N LEU A 20 -5.31 -9.08 14.66
CA LEU A 20 -4.65 -9.37 13.37
C LEU A 20 -5.58 -10.13 12.42
N ALA A 21 -6.34 -11.11 12.92
CA ALA A 21 -7.35 -11.83 12.16
C ALA A 21 -8.56 -10.95 11.81
N ALA A 22 -8.95 -10.02 12.68
CA ALA A 22 -9.97 -9.01 12.41
C ALA A 22 -9.48 -7.95 11.42
N ARG A 23 -8.20 -7.55 11.48
CA ARG A 23 -7.55 -6.67 10.47
C ARG A 23 -7.50 -7.33 9.09
N TRP A 24 -7.30 -8.65 9.03
CA TRP A 24 -7.43 -9.43 7.79
C TRP A 24 -8.85 -9.39 7.21
N ARG A 25 -9.89 -9.31 8.06
CA ARG A 25 -11.30 -9.21 7.63
C ARG A 25 -11.66 -7.86 6.98
N PHE A 26 -10.77 -6.86 7.00
CA PHE A 26 -11.03 -5.53 6.44
C PHE A 26 -10.36 -5.24 5.09
N MET A 27 -9.37 -6.05 4.67
CA MET A 27 -8.91 -5.98 3.28
C MET A 27 -9.55 -7.11 2.49
N ASP A 28 -10.45 -6.75 1.59
CA ASP A 28 -11.10 -7.72 0.72
C ASP A 28 -10.00 -8.42 -0.11
N ALA A 29 -10.01 -9.76 -0.16
CA ALA A 29 -9.12 -10.51 -1.05
C ALA A 29 -9.21 -10.01 -2.51
N GLN A 30 -10.36 -9.43 -2.88
CA GLN A 30 -10.59 -8.74 -4.14
C GLN A 30 -9.66 -7.53 -4.34
N GLN A 31 -9.39 -6.72 -3.33
CA GLN A 31 -8.50 -5.55 -3.45
C GLN A 31 -7.06 -5.97 -3.74
N ILE A 32 -6.57 -6.96 -3.01
CA ILE A 32 -5.24 -7.56 -3.22
C ILE A 32 -5.16 -8.12 -4.65
N THR A 33 -6.19 -8.86 -5.07
CA THR A 33 -6.28 -9.44 -6.41
C THR A 33 -6.24 -8.36 -7.49
N SER A 34 -6.96 -7.24 -7.30
CA SER A 34 -6.92 -6.11 -8.24
C SER A 34 -5.52 -5.55 -8.40
N PHE A 35 -4.75 -5.39 -7.32
CA PHE A 35 -3.36 -4.92 -7.42
C PHE A 35 -2.44 -5.93 -8.11
N VAL A 36 -2.61 -7.24 -7.85
CA VAL A 36 -1.83 -8.29 -8.54
C VAL A 36 -2.10 -8.27 -10.04
N VAL A 37 -3.38 -8.28 -10.43
CA VAL A 37 -3.80 -8.29 -11.84
C VAL A 37 -3.37 -7.01 -12.54
N SER A 38 -3.52 -5.86 -11.89
CA SER A 38 -3.11 -4.57 -12.46
C SER A 38 -1.61 -4.45 -12.63
N THR A 39 -0.82 -4.95 -11.67
CA THR A 39 0.65 -4.98 -11.80
C THR A 39 1.05 -5.87 -12.97
N HIS A 40 0.45 -7.06 -13.10
CA HIS A 40 0.70 -7.95 -14.24
C HIS A 40 0.33 -7.29 -15.57
N GLN A 41 -0.83 -6.64 -15.64
CA GLN A 41 -1.29 -5.95 -16.83
C GLN A 41 -0.33 -4.82 -17.23
N VAL A 42 0.05 -3.93 -16.30
CA VAL A 42 0.94 -2.81 -16.60
C VAL A 42 2.32 -3.29 -17.04
N PHE A 43 2.93 -4.25 -16.32
CA PHE A 43 4.25 -4.77 -16.70
C PHE A 43 4.23 -5.52 -18.03
N SER A 44 3.19 -6.31 -18.29
CA SER A 44 3.06 -7.03 -19.56
C SER A 44 2.82 -6.10 -20.74
N THR A 45 1.98 -5.07 -20.57
CA THR A 45 1.60 -4.18 -21.68
C THR A 45 2.63 -3.09 -21.92
N MET A 46 3.16 -2.47 -20.87
CA MET A 46 4.02 -1.29 -21.00
C MET A 46 5.51 -1.64 -21.05
N LEU A 47 5.94 -2.72 -20.36
CA LEU A 47 7.35 -3.11 -20.25
C LEU A 47 7.68 -4.38 -21.03
N SER A 48 6.67 -5.10 -21.57
CA SER A 48 6.83 -6.44 -22.14
C SER A 48 7.51 -7.43 -21.18
N LEU A 49 7.31 -7.26 -19.87
CA LEU A 49 7.87 -8.11 -18.83
C LEU A 49 6.79 -8.98 -18.19
N THR A 50 7.06 -10.28 -18.08
CA THR A 50 6.24 -11.19 -17.27
C THR A 50 6.63 -11.06 -15.80
N VAL A 51 5.66 -10.78 -14.94
CA VAL A 51 5.84 -10.68 -13.49
C VAL A 51 5.17 -11.84 -12.79
N THR A 52 5.83 -12.39 -11.77
CA THR A 52 5.29 -13.46 -10.92
C THR A 52 5.04 -12.89 -9.52
N ALA A 53 3.78 -12.92 -9.07
CA ALA A 53 3.43 -12.52 -7.72
C ALA A 53 3.77 -13.64 -6.73
N GLY A 54 4.55 -13.31 -5.70
CA GLY A 54 4.79 -14.17 -4.56
C GLY A 54 3.67 -14.10 -3.52
N LYS A 55 3.82 -14.86 -2.43
CA LYS A 55 2.82 -14.90 -1.36
C LYS A 55 2.70 -13.54 -0.65
N PRO A 56 1.52 -12.88 -0.63
CA PRO A 56 1.31 -11.66 0.13
C PRO A 56 1.51 -11.87 1.63
N TYR A 57 2.04 -10.86 2.32
CA TYR A 57 2.27 -10.89 3.76
C TYR A 57 1.96 -9.54 4.40
N THR A 58 1.65 -9.52 5.69
CA THR A 58 1.40 -8.26 6.41
C THR A 58 2.70 -7.57 6.80
N CYS A 59 2.72 -6.24 6.74
CA CYS A 59 3.90 -5.38 6.95
C CYS A 59 4.43 -5.35 8.41
N CYS A 60 4.09 -6.34 9.24
CA CYS A 60 4.82 -6.62 10.48
C CYS A 60 6.11 -7.42 10.23
N ALA A 61 6.37 -7.84 8.99
CA ALA A 61 7.61 -8.50 8.60
C ALA A 61 8.64 -7.46 8.12
N VAL A 62 9.91 -7.71 8.45
CA VAL A 62 11.07 -6.99 7.91
C VAL A 62 10.99 -7.00 6.37
N PRO A 63 11.21 -5.87 5.68
CA PRO A 63 11.21 -5.86 4.21
C PRO A 63 12.21 -6.89 3.69
N LYS A 64 11.80 -7.67 2.68
CA LYS A 64 12.58 -8.79 2.15
C LYS A 64 13.87 -8.36 1.44
N PHE A 65 13.96 -7.10 1.04
CA PHE A 65 15.11 -6.50 0.36
C PHE A 65 15.20 -5.00 0.70
N GLU A 66 16.34 -4.38 0.40
CA GLU A 66 16.53 -2.95 0.62
C GLU A 66 15.67 -2.12 -0.34
N ASN A 67 14.78 -1.31 0.22
CA ASN A 67 13.95 -0.37 -0.54
C ASN A 67 14.79 0.90 -0.79
N GLU A 68 15.40 1.01 -1.96
CA GLU A 68 16.24 2.16 -2.33
C GLU A 68 15.52 3.17 -3.22
N VAL A 69 14.52 2.71 -3.98
CA VAL A 69 13.63 3.55 -4.80
C VAL A 69 12.18 3.19 -4.47
N SER A 70 11.36 4.18 -4.12
CA SER A 70 9.93 4.00 -3.88
C SER A 70 9.09 5.03 -4.61
N GLY A 71 8.09 4.57 -5.37
CA GLY A 71 6.99 5.38 -5.87
C GLY A 71 5.78 5.28 -4.95
N ILE A 72 5.12 6.38 -4.66
CA ILE A 72 4.05 6.48 -3.67
C ILE A 72 2.82 7.14 -4.30
N ILE A 73 1.65 6.53 -4.11
CA ILE A 73 0.35 7.09 -4.49
C ILE A 73 -0.57 7.07 -3.27
N GLY A 74 -1.11 8.22 -2.91
CA GLY A 74 -2.17 8.32 -1.89
C GLY A 74 -3.51 7.89 -2.46
N MET A 75 -4.34 7.26 -1.63
CA MET A 75 -5.72 6.89 -1.94
C MET A 75 -6.69 7.58 -0.98
N SER A 76 -7.82 8.05 -1.50
CA SER A 76 -8.88 8.71 -0.72
C SER A 76 -10.27 8.30 -1.20
N GLY A 77 -11.30 8.69 -0.42
CA GLY A 77 -12.70 8.29 -0.64
C GLY A 77 -13.12 7.16 0.29
N ASP A 78 -13.83 6.17 -0.24
CA ASP A 78 -14.32 4.99 0.52
C ASP A 78 -13.17 4.12 1.05
N MET A 79 -12.01 4.24 0.42
CA MET A 79 -10.75 3.61 0.81
C MET A 79 -9.70 4.70 0.99
N GLN A 80 -9.16 4.80 2.19
CA GLN A 80 -8.11 5.78 2.51
C GLN A 80 -6.81 5.06 2.79
N GLY A 81 -5.71 5.56 2.24
CA GLY A 81 -4.45 4.86 2.37
C GLY A 81 -3.39 5.32 1.39
N MET A 82 -2.44 4.43 1.14
CA MET A 82 -1.39 4.62 0.16
C MET A 82 -0.96 3.30 -0.46
N VAL A 83 -0.45 3.41 -1.68
CA VAL A 83 0.23 2.36 -2.42
C VAL A 83 1.70 2.76 -2.52
N VAL A 84 2.60 1.82 -2.23
CA VAL A 84 4.04 2.02 -2.35
C VAL A 84 4.61 0.95 -3.26
N LEU A 85 5.24 1.37 -4.35
CA LEU A 85 5.98 0.51 -5.26
C LEU A 85 7.47 0.65 -4.94
N SER A 86 8.13 -0.42 -4.51
CA SER A 86 9.50 -0.36 -4.00
C SER A 86 10.44 -1.31 -4.72
N PHE A 87 11.67 -0.84 -4.93
CA PHE A 87 12.73 -1.53 -5.68
C PHE A 87 14.11 -1.35 -5.00
N PRO A 88 15.00 -2.35 -5.14
CA PRO A 88 16.45 -2.11 -5.14
C PRO A 88 16.84 -1.20 -6.32
N THR A 89 17.91 -0.41 -6.19
CA THR A 89 18.34 0.52 -7.25
C THR A 89 18.63 -0.19 -8.57
N SER A 90 19.25 -1.37 -8.55
CA SER A 90 19.55 -2.14 -9.76
C SER A 90 18.29 -2.56 -10.50
N THR A 91 17.28 -3.07 -9.78
CA THR A 91 15.99 -3.44 -10.38
C THR A 91 15.26 -2.23 -10.91
N ALA A 92 15.25 -1.11 -10.18
CA ALA A 92 14.62 0.12 -10.63
C ALA A 92 15.19 0.60 -11.97
N LYS A 93 16.52 0.61 -12.13
CA LYS A 93 17.18 0.96 -13.41
C LYS A 93 16.75 0.05 -14.55
N ASN A 94 16.73 -1.27 -14.33
CA ASN A 94 16.32 -2.23 -15.35
C ASN A 94 14.85 -2.07 -15.75
N VAL A 95 13.97 -1.86 -14.76
CA VAL A 95 12.52 -1.64 -14.97
C VAL A 95 12.27 -0.36 -15.75
N ILE A 96 12.92 0.76 -15.36
CA ILE A 96 12.74 2.04 -16.05
C ILE A 96 13.35 2.00 -17.46
N ARG A 97 14.46 1.30 -17.66
CA ARG A 97 14.99 1.04 -19.01
C ARG A 97 14.01 0.27 -19.88
N ALA A 98 13.38 -0.78 -19.34
CA ALA A 98 12.37 -1.54 -20.07
C ALA A 98 11.11 -0.69 -20.38
N PHE A 99 10.76 0.23 -19.49
CA PHE A 99 9.59 1.09 -19.64
C PHE A 99 9.80 2.23 -20.65
N THR A 100 10.96 2.89 -20.60
CA THR A 100 11.24 4.11 -21.37
C THR A 100 12.10 3.86 -22.62
N GLY A 101 12.77 2.70 -22.69
CA GLY A 101 13.78 2.41 -23.70
C GLY A 101 15.12 3.11 -23.47
N MET A 102 15.28 3.88 -22.37
CA MET A 102 16.47 4.69 -22.10
C MET A 102 17.17 4.26 -20.81
N ASP A 103 18.51 4.36 -20.81
CA ASP A 103 19.30 4.24 -19.58
C ASP A 103 19.29 5.56 -18.83
N MET A 104 18.74 5.54 -17.62
CA MET A 104 18.66 6.72 -16.75
C MET A 104 19.32 6.44 -15.40
N GLU A 105 20.01 7.44 -14.86
CA GLU A 105 20.55 7.37 -13.51
C GLU A 105 19.49 7.78 -12.48
N PRO A 106 19.48 7.17 -11.26
CA PRO A 106 18.53 7.52 -10.21
C PRO A 106 18.57 8.99 -9.75
N SER A 107 19.65 9.71 -10.04
CA SER A 107 19.76 11.14 -9.77
C SER A 107 19.05 12.02 -10.81
N SER A 108 18.58 11.45 -11.93
CA SER A 108 17.89 12.17 -12.98
C SER A 108 16.43 12.46 -12.58
N PRO A 109 15.90 13.67 -12.82
CA PRO A 109 14.48 13.96 -12.69
C PRO A 109 13.61 13.02 -13.53
N ASP A 110 14.03 12.72 -14.77
CA ASP A 110 13.29 11.85 -15.69
C ASP A 110 13.15 10.42 -15.12
N PHE A 111 14.13 9.95 -14.34
CA PHE A 111 14.05 8.67 -13.67
C PHE A 111 12.95 8.67 -12.61
N ALA A 112 12.88 9.73 -11.80
CA ALA A 112 11.85 9.89 -10.79
C ALA A 112 10.46 10.00 -11.44
N ASP A 113 10.34 10.76 -12.53
CA ASP A 113 9.08 10.89 -13.27
C ASP A 113 8.63 9.55 -13.85
N ALA A 114 9.54 8.77 -14.45
CA ALA A 114 9.22 7.44 -14.98
C ALA A 114 8.76 6.46 -13.88
N VAL A 115 9.39 6.49 -12.69
CA VAL A 115 8.92 5.71 -11.52
C VAL A 115 7.54 6.19 -11.07
N GLY A 116 7.31 7.50 -11.06
CA GLY A 116 6.04 8.13 -10.72
C GLY A 116 4.91 7.69 -11.65
N GLU A 117 5.15 7.73 -12.95
CA GLU A 117 4.18 7.28 -13.96
C GLU A 117 3.88 5.79 -13.82
N LEU A 118 4.89 4.96 -13.54
CA LEU A 118 4.69 3.53 -13.34
C LEU A 118 3.77 3.23 -12.15
N VAL A 119 4.02 3.84 -10.97
CA VAL A 119 3.16 3.62 -9.79
C VAL A 119 1.76 4.23 -10.00
N ASN A 120 1.66 5.34 -10.72
CA ASN A 120 0.39 5.96 -11.08
C ASN A 120 -0.46 5.04 -11.97
N MET A 121 0.14 4.44 -13.01
CA MET A 121 -0.54 3.47 -13.88
C MET A 121 -1.03 2.24 -13.12
N ILE A 122 -0.20 1.65 -12.26
CA ILE A 122 -0.59 0.49 -11.44
C ILE A 122 -1.75 0.84 -10.52
N SER A 123 -1.67 2.00 -9.86
CA SER A 123 -2.70 2.48 -8.93
C SER A 123 -4.01 2.80 -9.65
N GLY A 124 -3.94 3.44 -10.81
CA GLY A 124 -5.09 3.74 -11.66
C GLY A 124 -5.76 2.48 -12.20
N ALA A 125 -4.99 1.51 -12.68
CA ALA A 125 -5.51 0.23 -13.14
C ALA A 125 -6.15 -0.58 -12.01
N ALA A 126 -5.56 -0.56 -10.81
CA ALA A 126 -6.16 -1.20 -9.63
C ALA A 126 -7.46 -0.51 -9.20
N LYS A 127 -7.48 0.83 -9.16
CA LYS A 127 -8.66 1.64 -8.87
C LYS A 127 -9.82 1.29 -9.81
N ALA A 128 -9.56 1.17 -11.11
CA ALA A 128 -10.60 0.86 -12.10
C ALA A 128 -11.32 -0.48 -11.86
N LYS A 129 -10.72 -1.38 -11.08
CA LYS A 129 -11.28 -2.69 -10.71
C LYS A 129 -12.04 -2.66 -9.37
N PHE A 130 -12.10 -1.53 -8.67
CA PHE A 130 -12.88 -1.38 -7.45
C PHE A 130 -14.34 -1.03 -7.80
N GLU A 131 -15.12 -2.04 -8.12
CA GLU A 131 -16.54 -1.88 -8.43
C GLU A 131 -17.31 -1.33 -7.21
N GLY A 132 -18.15 -0.32 -7.43
CA GLY A 132 -19.03 0.24 -6.40
C GLY A 132 -18.34 1.02 -5.28
N LYS A 133 -17.04 1.31 -5.38
CA LYS A 133 -16.30 2.14 -4.41
C LYS A 133 -15.86 3.45 -5.06
N ASN A 134 -16.16 4.59 -4.43
CA ASN A 134 -15.68 5.89 -4.86
C ASN A 134 -14.27 6.13 -4.29
N VAL A 135 -13.26 5.87 -5.12
CA VAL A 135 -11.85 6.00 -4.75
C VAL A 135 -11.17 7.01 -5.66
N SER A 136 -10.36 7.88 -5.08
CA SER A 136 -9.48 8.82 -5.79
C SER A 136 -8.03 8.52 -5.46
N ILE A 137 -7.14 8.81 -6.41
CA ILE A 137 -5.68 8.68 -6.25
C ILE A 137 -5.01 10.04 -6.37
N SER A 138 -3.94 10.28 -5.61
CA SER A 138 -3.15 11.51 -5.68
C SER A 138 -2.16 11.49 -6.83
N CYS A 139 -1.48 12.61 -7.07
CA CYS A 139 -0.25 12.62 -7.86
C CYS A 139 0.82 11.70 -7.22
N PRO A 140 1.71 11.11 -8.03
CA PRO A 140 2.81 10.31 -7.52
C PRO A 140 3.81 11.14 -6.72
N SER A 141 4.49 10.50 -5.79
CA SER A 141 5.68 11.02 -5.12
C SER A 141 6.76 9.95 -5.14
N VAL A 142 8.00 10.33 -5.39
CA VAL A 142 9.11 9.38 -5.51
C VAL A 142 10.19 9.69 -4.47
N VAL A 143 10.65 8.64 -3.80
CA VAL A 143 11.73 8.70 -2.81
C VAL A 143 12.87 7.82 -3.30
N ILE A 144 14.07 8.41 -3.39
CA ILE A 144 15.29 7.73 -3.82
C ILE A 144 16.34 7.94 -2.73
N GLY A 145 16.85 6.84 -2.19
CA GLY A 145 17.83 6.88 -1.11
C GLY A 145 17.97 5.53 -0.42
N LYS A 146 19.20 5.19 -0.04
CA LYS A 146 19.49 3.91 0.61
C LYS A 146 18.82 3.81 1.98
N GLY A 147 18.19 2.68 2.25
CA GLY A 147 17.59 2.37 3.55
C GLY A 147 16.44 3.29 3.97
N HIS A 148 15.82 4.02 3.02
CA HIS A 148 14.66 4.84 3.34
C HIS A 148 13.48 3.96 3.77
N LYS A 149 12.61 4.51 4.62
CA LYS A 149 11.40 3.85 5.08
C LYS A 149 10.21 4.75 4.82
N VAL A 150 9.21 4.21 4.15
CA VAL A 150 7.93 4.90 3.95
C VAL A 150 7.05 4.56 5.14
N ALA A 151 6.84 5.54 6.03
CA ALA A 151 5.96 5.37 7.17
C ALA A 151 4.51 5.27 6.72
N GLN A 152 3.80 4.27 7.23
CA GLN A 152 2.40 4.03 6.91
C GLN A 152 1.50 4.42 8.09
N PRO A 153 0.22 4.76 7.84
CA PRO A 153 -0.72 5.06 8.91
C PRO A 153 -0.87 3.87 9.86
N SER A 154 -0.70 4.12 11.17
CA SER A 154 -0.71 3.06 12.20
C SER A 154 -2.05 2.30 12.29
N ASP A 155 -3.14 2.95 11.87
CA ASP A 155 -4.50 2.43 11.84
C ASP A 155 -4.87 1.73 10.52
N ALA A 156 -3.98 1.73 9.52
CA ALA A 156 -4.18 1.03 8.26
C ALA A 156 -3.82 -0.46 8.35
N VAL A 157 -4.47 -1.28 7.54
CA VAL A 157 -4.01 -2.65 7.29
C VAL A 157 -3.00 -2.57 6.16
N CYS A 158 -1.77 -3.02 6.40
CA CYS A 158 -0.74 -3.06 5.38
C CYS A 158 -0.43 -4.47 4.92
N ILE A 159 -0.48 -4.66 3.60
CA ILE A 159 -0.10 -5.88 2.91
C ILE A 159 0.98 -5.55 1.90
N THR A 160 2.05 -6.35 1.92
CA THR A 160 3.13 -6.32 0.94
C THR A 160 2.99 -7.52 0.01
N ILE A 161 2.99 -7.26 -1.28
CA ILE A 161 2.98 -8.26 -2.34
C ILE A 161 4.37 -8.24 -3.00
N PRO A 162 5.19 -9.28 -2.80
CA PRO A 162 6.47 -9.39 -3.50
C PRO A 162 6.23 -9.84 -4.94
N PHE A 163 7.01 -9.29 -5.88
CA PHE A 163 7.01 -9.67 -7.27
C PHE A 163 8.44 -10.01 -7.72
N ASP A 164 8.52 -10.97 -8.64
CA ASP A 164 9.74 -11.34 -9.33
C ASP A 164 9.53 -11.19 -10.84
N CYS A 165 10.53 -10.67 -11.54
CA CYS A 165 10.52 -10.52 -12.99
C CYS A 165 11.96 -10.58 -13.54
N PRO A 166 12.14 -10.70 -14.87
CA PRO A 166 13.48 -10.74 -15.48
C PRO A 166 14.37 -9.52 -15.14
N ALA A 167 13.77 -8.37 -14.80
CA ALA A 167 14.50 -7.17 -14.41
C ALA A 167 14.94 -7.16 -12.92
N GLY A 168 14.43 -8.09 -12.11
CA GLY A 168 14.71 -8.25 -10.69
C GLY A 168 13.47 -8.27 -9.80
N GLN A 169 13.68 -8.20 -8.49
CA GLN A 169 12.61 -8.27 -7.48
C GLN A 169 12.12 -6.89 -7.06
N PHE A 170 10.82 -6.79 -6.83
CA PHE A 170 10.19 -5.57 -6.34
C PHE A 170 8.98 -5.91 -5.48
N SER A 171 8.37 -4.89 -4.88
CA SER A 171 7.16 -5.10 -4.09
C SER A 171 6.16 -3.98 -4.25
N VAL A 172 4.88 -4.34 -4.14
CA VAL A 172 3.78 -3.41 -4.00
C VAL A 172 3.23 -3.53 -2.59
N GLU A 173 3.32 -2.45 -1.82
CA GLU A 173 2.73 -2.33 -0.50
C GLU A 173 1.43 -1.55 -0.59
N ILE A 174 0.42 -2.03 0.12
CA ILE A 174 -0.92 -1.48 0.12
C ILE A 174 -1.30 -1.28 1.58
N ALA A 175 -1.32 -0.03 2.02
CA ALA A 175 -1.74 0.35 3.36
C ALA A 175 -3.08 1.07 3.27
N ILE A 176 -4.18 0.37 3.58
CA ILE A 176 -5.53 0.90 3.41
C ILE A 176 -6.34 0.71 4.70
N LYS A 177 -7.20 1.69 4.98
CA LYS A 177 -8.30 1.60 5.95
C LYS A 177 -9.64 1.88 5.25
N SER A 178 -10.69 1.21 5.70
CA SER A 178 -12.06 1.50 5.24
C SER A 178 -12.52 2.82 5.85
N ALA A 179 -13.02 3.72 5.01
CA ALA A 179 -13.61 4.97 5.46
C ALA A 179 -15.08 4.75 5.85
N LYS A 180 -15.37 3.99 6.92
CA LYS A 180 -16.75 3.96 7.45
C LYS A 180 -16.96 5.10 8.45
N ALA A 181 -17.63 6.15 7.95
CA ALA A 181 -18.34 7.26 8.59
C ALA A 181 -17.82 7.78 9.95
N ALA A 182 -17.10 8.90 9.92
CA ALA A 182 -17.22 9.91 10.97
C ALA A 182 -18.60 10.59 10.88
N ALA A 183 -19.66 9.86 11.19
CA ALA A 183 -20.96 10.45 11.50
C ALA A 183 -21.03 10.56 13.03
N ASN A 184 -20.55 11.68 13.59
CA ASN A 184 -20.99 12.07 14.92
C ASN A 184 -22.46 12.49 14.80
N PRO A 185 -23.41 11.82 15.47
CA PRO A 185 -24.74 12.38 15.63
C PRO A 185 -24.62 13.65 16.45
N THR A 186 -25.15 14.72 15.88
CA THR A 186 -25.46 16.02 16.45
C THR A 186 -25.61 15.98 17.97
N SER A 187 -24.75 16.67 18.70
CA SER A 187 -25.03 17.07 20.08
C SER A 187 -26.22 18.04 20.03
N GLN A 188 -27.43 17.50 20.11
CA GLN A 188 -28.61 18.26 20.49
C GLN A 188 -28.34 18.81 21.89
N HIS A 189 -28.12 20.12 21.98
CA HIS A 189 -28.31 20.83 23.23
C HIS A 189 -29.81 20.99 23.43
N PRO A 190 -30.41 20.46 24.52
CA PRO A 190 -31.73 20.90 24.92
C PRO A 190 -31.56 22.26 25.59
N SER A 191 -31.78 23.36 24.86
CA SER A 191 -32.00 24.65 25.50
C SER A 191 -33.43 24.65 26.03
N SER A 192 -33.53 24.32 27.31
CA SER A 192 -34.67 24.57 28.18
C SER A 192 -35.27 25.96 27.94
N ALA A 193 -36.59 25.98 27.78
CA ALA A 193 -37.41 27.16 28.02
C ALA A 193 -37.03 27.81 29.36
N LYS A 194 -36.86 29.13 29.34
CA LYS A 194 -37.02 29.98 30.52
C LYS A 194 -38.05 31.05 30.20
N ALA A 195 -39.07 31.05 31.03
CA ALA A 195 -40.11 32.06 31.13
C ALA A 195 -39.52 33.42 31.54
N ALA A 196 -40.02 34.48 30.93
CA ALA A 196 -40.34 35.79 31.52
C ALA A 196 -41.18 36.56 30.49
#